data_AF-M9WPB2-F1
#
_entry.id   AF-M9WPB2-F1
#
_cell.length_a   1.000
_cell.length_b   1.000
_cell.length_c   1.000
_cell.angle_alpha   90.00
_cell.angle_beta   90.00
_cell.angle_gamma   90.00
#
_symmetry.space_group_name_H-M   'P 1'
#
loop_
_entity.id
_entity.type
_entity.pdbx_description
1 polymer ?
#
loop_
_entity_poly.entity_id
_entity_poly.type
_entity_poly.pdbx_seq_one_letter_code
_entity_poly.pdbx_strand_id
1 'polypeptide(L)'
;RRFDDTVVQSDMKHWPFNVINDNTRPKVQVEYKGETKSFYPEEVSSMVLTKMKEIAEAYLGKTVNNAVITVPAYFNDSQRQATKDAGTISGLNVLRIINEPTAAAIAYGLDKKVGSERNVLIFDLGGGT
;
A
#
# COMPACT_ATOMS: atom_id res chain seq x y z
N ARG A 1 -3.40 -9.74 5.51
CA ARG A 1 -3.79 -10.26 6.84
C ARG A 1 -5.07 -11.07 6.69
N ARG A 2 -5.30 -12.03 7.57
CA ARG A 2 -6.56 -12.78 7.60
C ARG A 2 -7.59 -12.04 8.44
N PHE A 3 -8.86 -12.36 8.25
CA PHE A 3 -9.97 -11.73 8.96
C PHE A 3 -9.87 -11.96 10.48
N ASP A 4 -9.45 -13.16 10.89
CA ASP A 4 -9.31 -13.61 12.28
C ASP A 4 -8.03 -13.10 12.97
N ASP A 5 -7.17 -12.37 12.27
CA ASP A 5 -5.97 -11.75 12.83
C ASP A 5 -6.37 -10.78 13.97
N THR A 6 -5.71 -10.90 15.12
CA THR A 6 -6.02 -10.10 16.32
C THR A 6 -5.93 -8.60 16.07
N VAL A 7 -5.01 -8.19 15.18
CA VAL A 7 -4.88 -6.78 14.79
C VAL A 7 -6.11 -6.33 14.00
N VAL A 8 -6.57 -7.16 13.05
CA VAL A 8 -7.79 -6.85 12.26
C VAL A 8 -9.02 -6.78 13.16
N GLN A 9 -9.19 -7.74 14.07
CA GLN A 9 -10.31 -7.76 15.01
C GLN A 9 -10.29 -6.58 15.99
N SER A 10 -9.11 -6.10 16.38
CA SER A 10 -8.98 -4.91 17.21
C SER A 10 -9.34 -3.65 16.44
N ASP A 11 -8.75 -3.46 15.26
CA ASP A 11 -8.93 -2.24 14.45
C ASP A 11 -10.38 -2.06 13.99
N MET A 12 -11.09 -3.15 13.66
CA MET A 12 -12.50 -3.13 13.26
C MET A 12 -13.44 -2.46 14.27
N LYS A 13 -13.08 -2.45 15.56
CA LYS A 13 -13.89 -1.80 16.62
C LYS A 13 -13.87 -0.27 16.53
N HIS A 14 -12.92 0.29 15.80
CA HIS A 14 -12.68 1.73 15.71
C HIS A 14 -13.11 2.31 14.36
N TRP A 15 -13.49 1.47 13.39
CA TRP A 15 -13.89 1.91 12.07
C TRP A 15 -15.41 2.03 11.92
N PRO A 16 -15.91 3.05 11.20
CA PRO A 16 -17.34 3.23 10.97
C PRO A 16 -17.90 2.34 9.86
N PHE A 17 -17.05 1.67 9.09
CA PHE A 17 -17.44 0.80 7.99
C PHE A 17 -17.40 -0.68 8.39
N ASN A 18 -18.22 -1.50 7.72
CA ASN A 18 -18.29 -2.92 8.01
C ASN A 18 -17.14 -3.68 7.34
N VAL A 19 -16.61 -4.69 8.03
CA VAL A 19 -15.64 -5.65 7.48
C VAL A 19 -16.24 -7.05 7.61
N ILE A 20 -16.37 -7.74 6.49
CA ILE A 20 -16.92 -9.09 6.41
C ILE A 20 -15.80 -10.11 6.13
N ASN A 21 -16.03 -11.35 6.54
CA ASN A 21 -15.14 -12.47 6.27
C ASN A 21 -15.56 -13.16 4.96
N ASP A 22 -14.66 -13.19 3.98
CA ASP A 22 -14.78 -14.00 2.77
C ASP A 22 -13.66 -15.04 2.76
N ASN A 23 -13.98 -16.28 3.14
CA ASN A 23 -13.03 -17.39 3.15
C ASN A 23 -11.69 -17.07 3.84
N THR A 24 -11.75 -16.54 5.07
CA THR A 24 -10.63 -16.07 5.92
C THR A 24 -10.01 -14.74 5.50
N ARG A 25 -10.47 -14.13 4.41
CA ARG A 25 -9.95 -12.85 3.92
C ARG A 25 -10.93 -11.73 4.30
N PRO A 26 -10.45 -10.60 4.84
CA PRO A 26 -11.32 -9.48 5.14
C PRO A 26 -11.74 -8.77 3.85
N LYS A 27 -13.00 -8.33 3.79
CA LYS A 27 -13.51 -7.38 2.79
C LYS A 27 -14.21 -6.23 3.46
N VAL A 28 -14.02 -5.02 2.95
CA VAL A 28 -14.80 -3.86 3.35
C VAL A 28 -16.14 -3.91 2.62
N GLN A 29 -17.25 -3.80 3.35
CA GLN A 29 -18.61 -3.80 2.80
C GLN A 29 -19.21 -2.40 2.91
N VAL A 30 -19.76 -1.90 1.80
CA VAL A 30 -20.32 -0.54 1.69
C VAL A 30 -21.56 -0.55 0.79
N GLU A 31 -22.42 0.44 0.97
CA GLU A 31 -23.48 0.77 0.01
C GLU A 31 -22.91 1.66 -1.10
N TYR A 32 -23.05 1.23 -2.35
CA TYR A 32 -22.61 2.01 -3.50
C TYR A 32 -23.66 1.97 -4.60
N LYS A 33 -24.17 3.15 -4.98
CA LYS A 33 -25.24 3.31 -5.99
C LYS A 33 -26.51 2.50 -5.67
N GLY A 34 -26.86 2.40 -4.38
CA GLY A 34 -28.05 1.68 -3.92
C GLY A 34 -27.90 0.15 -3.86
N GLU A 35 -26.69 -0.37 -4.02
CA GLU A 35 -26.37 -1.79 -3.88
C GLU A 35 -25.26 -2.02 -2.85
N THR A 36 -25.41 -3.08 -2.06
CA THR A 36 -24.33 -3.56 -1.20
C THR A 36 -23.18 -4.11 -2.05
N LYS A 37 -22.00 -3.51 -1.93
CA LYS A 37 -20.75 -3.97 -2.54
C LYS A 37 -19.75 -4.38 -1.46
N SER A 38 -18.84 -5.28 -1.81
CA SER A 38 -17.71 -5.62 -0.96
C SER A 38 -16.41 -5.63 -1.75
N PHE A 39 -15.33 -5.17 -1.12
CA PHE A 39 -14.03 -4.97 -1.76
C PHE A 39 -12.93 -5.56 -0.88
N TYR A 40 -11.98 -6.24 -1.51
CA TYR A 40 -10.74 -6.63 -0.85
C TYR A 40 -9.85 -5.41 -0.56
N PRO A 41 -8.98 -5.46 0.46
CA PRO A 41 -8.08 -4.35 0.79
C PRO A 41 -7.20 -3.90 -0.38
N GLU A 42 -6.73 -4.83 -1.21
CA GLU A 42 -5.95 -4.51 -2.41
C GLU A 42 -6.77 -3.83 -3.51
N GLU A 43 -8.07 -4.09 -3.60
CA GLU A 43 -8.97 -3.37 -4.52
C GLU A 43 -9.20 -1.93 -4.04
N VAL A 44 -9.37 -1.72 -2.73
CA VAL A 44 -9.45 -0.37 -2.15
C VAL A 44 -8.14 0.39 -2.37
N SER A 45 -7.00 -0.28 -2.15
CA SER A 45 -5.67 0.30 -2.37
C SER A 45 -5.43 0.61 -3.86
N SER A 46 -5.94 -0.21 -4.78
CA SER A 46 -5.80 0.04 -6.22
C SER A 46 -6.58 1.28 -6.67
N MET A 47 -7.69 1.62 -6.02
CA MET A 47 -8.42 2.88 -6.26
C MET A 47 -7.55 4.09 -5.90
N VAL A 48 -6.82 4.03 -4.78
CA VAL A 48 -5.86 5.08 -4.38
C VAL A 48 -4.71 5.17 -5.39
N LEU A 49 -4.14 4.03 -5.80
CA LEU A 49 -3.05 3.99 -6.79
C LEU A 49 -3.50 4.49 -8.17
N THR A 50 -4.73 4.17 -8.59
CA THR A 50 -5.34 4.71 -9.81
C THR A 50 -5.39 6.23 -9.72
N LYS A 51 -5.78 6.78 -8.56
CA LYS A 51 -5.81 8.23 -8.39
C LYS A 51 -4.41 8.85 -8.48
N MET A 52 -3.39 8.21 -7.89
CA MET A 52 -2.01 8.68 -7.97
C MET A 52 -1.45 8.60 -9.40
N LYS A 53 -1.82 7.55 -10.15
CA LYS A 53 -1.51 7.42 -11.58
C LYS A 53 -2.11 8.57 -12.38
N GLU A 54 -3.41 8.86 -12.22
CA GLU A 54 -4.07 9.98 -12.90
C GLU A 54 -3.38 11.32 -12.63
N ILE A 55 -2.97 11.57 -11.38
CA ILE A 55 -2.24 12.79 -10.99
C ILE A 55 -0.91 12.88 -11.76
N ALA A 56 -0.16 11.79 -11.82
CA ALA A 56 1.11 11.75 -12.54
C ALA A 56 0.92 11.90 -14.06
N GLU A 57 -0.12 11.29 -14.63
CA GLU A 57 -0.45 11.40 -16.05
C GLU A 57 -0.87 12.82 -16.42
N ALA A 58 -1.67 13.48 -15.58
CA ALA A 58 -2.06 14.88 -15.76
C ALA A 58 -0.84 15.82 -15.73
N TYR A 59 0.13 15.56 -14.83
CA TYR A 59 1.37 16.32 -14.75
C TYR A 59 2.31 16.09 -15.95
N LEU A 60 2.43 14.84 -16.42
CA LEU A 60 3.36 14.45 -17.49
C LEU A 60 2.79 14.59 -18.91
N GLY A 61 1.46 14.70 -19.06
CA GLY A 61 0.76 14.73 -20.34
C GLY A 61 0.82 13.41 -21.13
N LYS A 62 1.09 12.29 -20.46
CA LYS A 62 1.21 10.96 -21.08
C LYS A 62 0.89 9.85 -20.08
N THR A 63 0.56 8.67 -20.61
CA THR A 63 0.28 7.47 -19.80
C THR A 63 1.46 7.05 -18.94
N VAL A 64 1.18 6.68 -17.69
CA VAL A 64 2.16 6.17 -16.73
C VAL A 64 1.96 4.67 -16.57
N ASN A 65 2.97 3.89 -16.99
CA ASN A 65 2.89 2.43 -16.99
C ASN A 65 3.70 1.78 -15.87
N ASN A 66 4.84 2.34 -15.49
CA ASN A 66 5.78 1.69 -14.57
C ASN A 66 5.83 2.45 -13.24
N ALA A 67 5.87 1.72 -12.13
CA ALA A 67 5.97 2.30 -10.79
C ALA A 67 6.86 1.47 -9.86
N VAL A 68 7.44 2.15 -8.87
CA VAL A 68 7.98 1.54 -7.65
C VAL A 68 7.04 1.94 -6.52
N ILE A 69 6.62 0.98 -5.71
CA ILE A 69 5.69 1.22 -4.60
C ILE A 69 6.42 0.91 -3.29
N THR A 70 6.29 1.79 -2.31
CA THR A 70 6.89 1.63 -0.97
C THR A 70 5.95 0.87 -0.04
N VAL A 71 6.52 0.14 0.92
CA VAL A 71 5.79 -0.53 2.01
C VAL A 71 6.55 -0.38 3.32
N PRO A 72 5.89 -0.53 4.48
CA PRO A 72 6.58 -0.58 5.76
C PRO A 72 7.59 -1.72 5.83
N ALA A 73 8.73 -1.50 6.49
CA ALA A 73 9.79 -2.50 6.56
C ALA A 73 9.35 -3.82 7.23
N TYR A 74 8.39 -3.74 8.15
CA TYR A 74 7.82 -4.88 8.87
C TYR A 74 6.77 -5.67 8.08
N PHE A 75 6.42 -5.26 6.85
CA PHE A 75 5.50 -6.02 6.01
C PHE A 75 6.07 -7.39 5.66
N ASN A 76 5.26 -8.42 5.87
CA ASN A 76 5.54 -9.78 5.43
C ASN A 76 5.25 -9.98 3.93
N ASP A 77 5.63 -11.13 3.40
CA ASP A 77 5.51 -11.46 1.97
C ASP A 77 4.07 -11.37 1.46
N SER A 78 3.09 -11.80 2.25
CA SER A 78 1.67 -11.73 1.87
C SER A 78 1.20 -10.28 1.74
N GLN A 79 1.62 -9.38 2.63
CA GLN A 79 1.26 -7.96 2.56
C GLN A 79 1.98 -7.25 1.40
N ARG A 80 3.23 -7.61 1.13
CA ARG A 80 3.99 -7.12 -0.04
C ARG A 80 3.32 -7.54 -1.34
N GLN A 81 2.91 -8.81 -1.43
CA GLN A 81 2.21 -9.32 -2.61
C GLN A 81 0.87 -8.61 -2.81
N ALA A 82 0.05 -8.46 -1.76
CA ALA A 82 -1.22 -7.73 -1.87
C ALA A 82 -1.03 -6.27 -2.33
N THR A 83 0.04 -5.61 -1.90
CA THR A 83 0.39 -4.25 -2.38
C THR A 83 0.78 -4.24 -3.86
N LYS A 84 1.53 -5.26 -4.30
CA LYS A 84 1.88 -5.44 -5.72
C LYS A 84 0.64 -5.74 -6.57
N ASP A 85 -0.29 -6.53 -6.04
CA ASP A 85 -1.55 -6.86 -6.69
C ASP A 85 -2.40 -5.59 -6.84
N ALA A 86 -2.48 -4.74 -5.81
CA ALA A 86 -3.13 -3.43 -5.90
C ALA A 86 -2.54 -2.57 -7.03
N GLY A 87 -1.21 -2.54 -7.17
CA GLY A 87 -0.54 -1.88 -8.30
C GLY A 87 -0.95 -2.46 -9.65
N THR A 88 -1.01 -3.79 -9.76
CA THR A 88 -1.41 -4.48 -10.99
C THR A 88 -2.88 -4.17 -11.35
N ILE A 89 -3.79 -4.19 -10.38
CA ILE A 89 -5.22 -3.85 -10.56
C ILE A 89 -5.38 -2.40 -11.04
N SER A 90 -4.54 -1.48 -10.56
CA SER A 90 -4.52 -0.08 -11.03
C SER A 90 -3.92 0.12 -12.44
N GLY A 91 -3.50 -0.96 -13.10
CA GLY A 91 -2.87 -0.92 -14.41
C GLY A 91 -1.45 -0.34 -14.39
N LEU A 92 -0.71 -0.58 -13.29
CA LEU A 92 0.71 -0.27 -13.15
C LEU A 92 1.54 -1.56 -13.20
N ASN A 93 2.62 -1.52 -13.97
CA ASN A 93 3.71 -2.48 -13.88
C ASN A 93 4.59 -2.14 -12.67
N VAL A 94 4.46 -2.90 -11.60
CA VAL A 94 5.22 -2.71 -10.36
C VAL A 94 6.63 -3.29 -10.52
N LEU A 95 7.59 -2.42 -10.82
CA LEU A 95 8.99 -2.78 -11.03
C LEU A 95 9.64 -3.35 -9.77
N ARG A 96 9.31 -2.76 -8.61
CA ARG A 96 9.83 -3.18 -7.32
C ARG A 96 8.91 -2.72 -6.19
N ILE A 97 8.83 -3.54 -5.15
CA ILE A 97 8.38 -3.13 -3.82
C ILE A 97 9.62 -2.85 -2.98
N ILE A 98 9.74 -1.64 -2.43
CA ILE A 98 10.87 -1.26 -1.55
C ILE A 98 10.36 -0.85 -0.18
N ASN A 99 11.23 -0.95 0.83
CA ASN A 99 10.88 -0.49 2.17
C ASN A 99 10.86 1.03 2.21
N GLU A 100 9.88 1.63 2.88
CA GLU A 100 9.81 3.07 3.18
C GLU A 100 11.13 3.63 3.75
N PRO A 101 11.74 3.06 4.80
CA PRO A 101 13.00 3.58 5.31
C PRO A 101 14.16 3.48 4.31
N THR A 102 14.14 2.49 3.42
CA THR A 102 15.12 2.37 2.32
C THR A 102 14.89 3.45 1.27
N ALA A 103 13.64 3.73 0.91
CA ALA A 103 13.29 4.82 0.00
C ALA A 103 13.74 6.18 0.58
N ALA A 104 13.53 6.40 1.88
CA ALA A 104 14.04 7.58 2.58
C ALA A 104 15.57 7.67 2.51
N ALA A 105 16.29 6.60 2.82
CA ALA A 105 17.76 6.58 2.71
C ALA A 105 18.26 6.87 1.28
N ILE A 106 17.59 6.35 0.26
CA ILE A 106 17.89 6.65 -1.16
C ILE A 106 17.64 8.13 -1.48
N ALA A 107 16.53 8.70 -0.98
CA ALA A 107 16.20 10.11 -1.22
C ALA A 107 17.27 11.07 -0.66
N TYR A 108 17.88 10.72 0.49
CA TYR A 108 19.01 11.45 1.06
C TYR A 108 20.37 11.10 0.42
N GLY A 109 20.39 10.23 -0.60
CA GLY A 109 21.60 9.80 -1.31
C GLY A 109 22.60 9.06 -0.41
N LEU A 110 22.13 8.41 0.65
CA LEU A 110 22.98 7.70 1.60
C LEU A 110 23.59 6.43 0.98
N ASP A 111 22.94 5.87 -0.04
CA ASP A 111 23.40 4.74 -0.85
C ASP A 111 24.55 5.11 -1.80
N LYS A 112 24.61 6.37 -2.25
CA LYS A 112 25.66 6.88 -3.16
C LYS A 112 26.96 7.29 -2.46
N LYS A 113 26.97 7.36 -1.13
CA LYS A 113 28.17 7.63 -0.34
C LYS A 113 28.96 6.33 -0.13
N VAL A 114 29.44 5.78 -1.24
CA VAL A 114 30.22 4.53 -1.31
C VAL A 114 31.49 4.68 -0.48
N GLY A 115 31.68 3.79 0.50
CA GLY A 115 32.74 3.83 1.50
C GLY A 115 32.56 2.70 2.52
N SER A 116 32.89 2.94 3.78
CA SER A 116 32.62 1.98 4.86
C SER A 116 31.12 1.78 5.12
N GLU A 117 30.77 0.68 5.78
CA GLU A 117 29.44 0.42 6.32
C GLU A 117 28.93 1.61 7.15
N ARG A 118 27.61 1.84 7.12
CA ARG A 118 26.95 2.95 7.82
C ARG A 118 25.73 2.47 8.55
N ASN A 119 25.62 2.88 9.80
CA ASN A 119 24.39 2.75 10.57
C ASN A 119 23.51 3.98 10.32
N VAL A 120 22.29 3.74 9.83
CA VAL A 120 21.32 4.79 9.55
C VAL A 120 20.08 4.52 10.39
N LEU A 121 19.71 5.50 11.22
CA LEU A 121 18.45 5.50 11.94
C LEU A 121 17.44 6.34 11.16
N ILE A 122 16.31 5.73 10.81
CA ILE A 122 15.18 6.43 10.19
C ILE A 122 14.11 6.63 11.27
N PHE A 123 13.67 7.87 11.43
CA PHE A 123 12.55 8.22 12.30
C PHE A 123 11.40 8.69 11.41
N ASP A 124 10.33 7.89 11.36
CA ASP A 124 9.12 8.16 10.61
C ASP A 124 7.97 8.34 11.60
N LEU A 125 7.37 9.53 11.65
CA LEU A 125 6.30 9.90 12.56
C LEU A 125 5.17 10.51 11.73
N GLY A 126 4.20 9.67 11.37
CA GLY A 126 3.07 10.05 10.52
C GLY A 126 1.87 10.51 11.33
N GLY A 127 0.78 10.86 10.63
CA GLY A 127 -0.47 11.27 11.28
C GLY A 127 -1.25 10.15 11.96
N GLY A 128 -0.90 8.88 11.71
CA GLY A 128 -1.63 7.71 12.22
C GLY A 128 -0.78 6.46 12.42
N THR A 129 0.56 6.59 12.36
CA THR A 129 1.54 5.52 12.54
C THR A 129 2.80 6.09 13.16
#